data_AF-A0A1G6WRP7-F1
#
_entry.id   AF-A0A1G6WRP7-F1
#
_cell.length_a   1.000
_cell.length_b   1.000
_cell.length_c   1.000
_cell.angle_alpha   90.00
_cell.angle_beta   90.00
_cell.angle_gamma   90.00
#
_symmetry.space_group_name_H-M   'P 1'
#
loop_
_entity.id
_entity.type
_entity.pdbx_description
1 polymer ?
#
loop_
_entity_poly.entity_id
_entity_poly.type
_entity_poly.pdbx_seq_one_letter_code
_entity_poly.pdbx_strand_id
1 'polypeptide(L)'
;MKKLFILMMLAGGMAATQPISAQVHISVNIGNQPQWGPYGYNYNQARYYYLPEINVYYDVYNKTYIYQDRRSWVTTRSLPRQYGNVNLYNTYKVVINNRNPWRDNAVHQNRYSRYRNDHTQVSIRDYAYRNNNNRKDKNSYRNDPHNRDYAHDRDNRRRY
;
A
#
# COMPACT_ATOMS: atom_id res chain seq x y z
N MET A 1 52.57 -14.80 42.17
CA MET A 1 51.89 -13.48 42.10
C MET A 1 52.22 -12.82 40.78
N LYS A 2 51.22 -12.15 40.16
CA LYS A 2 51.28 -11.33 38.92
C LYS A 2 51.34 -12.19 37.64
N LYS A 3 50.35 -12.25 36.74
CA LYS A 3 49.08 -11.55 36.53
C LYS A 3 48.10 -12.54 35.90
N LEU A 4 46.92 -12.66 36.51
CA LEU A 4 45.83 -13.55 36.11
C LEU A 4 45.15 -13.09 34.81
N PHE A 5 44.92 -14.06 33.92
CA PHE A 5 43.63 -14.36 33.27
C PHE A 5 42.65 -13.21 32.98
N ILE A 6 42.82 -12.45 31.89
CA ILE A 6 41.68 -11.82 31.18
C ILE A 6 42.02 -11.72 29.69
N LEU A 7 41.97 -12.83 28.95
CA LEU A 7 41.97 -12.80 27.48
C LEU A 7 41.27 -14.03 26.87
N MET A 8 40.14 -14.45 27.43
CA MET A 8 39.29 -15.49 26.86
C MET A 8 37.81 -15.14 27.07
N MET A 9 37.32 -14.14 26.33
CA MET A 9 35.89 -13.91 26.18
C MET A 9 35.58 -13.32 24.80
N LEU A 10 36.16 -13.94 23.76
CA LEU A 10 35.85 -13.59 22.37
C LEU A 10 35.61 -14.87 21.54
N ALA A 11 34.72 -15.74 22.01
CA ALA A 11 34.24 -16.87 21.22
C ALA A 11 32.85 -17.26 21.71
N GLY A 12 31.82 -16.85 20.97
CA GLY A 12 30.45 -17.28 21.26
C GLY A 12 29.42 -16.29 20.76
N GLY A 13 29.19 -16.27 19.45
CA GLY A 13 28.13 -15.46 18.87
C GLY A 13 27.95 -15.75 17.39
N MET A 14 27.49 -16.96 17.06
CA MET A 14 26.95 -17.24 15.73
C MET A 14 25.72 -16.35 15.52
N ALA A 15 25.89 -15.22 14.82
CA ALA A 15 24.78 -14.47 14.29
C ALA A 15 24.37 -15.08 12.94
N ALA A 16 23.59 -16.16 12.98
CA ALA A 16 22.82 -16.58 11.82
C ALA A 16 21.75 -15.51 11.57
N THR A 17 22.01 -14.59 10.64
CA THR A 17 20.99 -13.65 10.17
C THR A 17 19.97 -14.44 9.36
N GLN A 18 18.95 -14.96 10.04
CA GLN A 18 17.74 -15.41 9.37
C GLN A 18 17.16 -14.19 8.63
N PRO A 19 16.95 -14.23 7.30
CA PRO A 19 16.20 -13.18 6.65
C PRO A 19 14.79 -13.20 7.27
N ILE A 20 14.49 -12.21 8.09
CA ILE A 20 13.13 -11.97 8.56
C ILE A 20 12.31 -11.72 7.30
N SER A 21 11.65 -12.76 6.83
CA SER A 21 10.57 -12.66 5.85
C SER A 21 9.40 -12.06 6.60
N ALA A 22 9.46 -10.75 6.84
CA ALA A 22 8.36 -10.00 7.43
C ALA A 22 7.22 -10.06 6.41
N GLN A 23 6.37 -11.07 6.55
CA GLN A 23 5.07 -11.07 5.92
C GLN A 23 4.27 -10.03 6.69
N VAL A 24 4.32 -8.78 6.21
CA VAL A 24 3.57 -7.68 6.80
C VAL A 24 2.09 -7.98 6.54
N HIS A 25 1.46 -8.64 7.50
CA HIS A 25 0.01 -8.81 7.53
C HIS A 25 -0.58 -7.47 7.98
N ILE A 26 -0.67 -6.51 7.06
CA ILE A 26 -1.39 -5.28 7.31
C ILE A 26 -2.87 -5.66 7.31
N SER A 27 -3.41 -6.02 8.48
CA SER A 27 -4.84 -5.91 8.72
C SER A 27 -5.17 -4.42 8.79
N VAL A 28 -5.24 -3.79 7.62
CA VAL A 28 -5.86 -2.47 7.50
C VAL A 28 -7.27 -2.66 8.05
N ASN A 29 -7.74 -1.80 8.96
CA ASN A 29 -9.18 -1.70 9.24
C ASN A 29 -9.84 -1.11 7.98
N ILE A 30 -10.01 -1.96 6.95
CA ILE A 30 -10.49 -1.65 5.59
C ILE A 30 -11.96 -1.22 5.61
N GLY A 31 -12.68 -1.45 6.71
CA GLY A 31 -14.15 -1.32 6.77
C GLY A 31 -14.71 0.04 6.33
N ASN A 32 -13.93 1.12 6.46
CA ASN A 32 -14.38 2.47 6.10
C ASN A 32 -13.76 3.05 4.83
N GLN A 33 -12.62 2.52 4.36
CA GLN A 33 -11.98 3.04 3.15
C GLN A 33 -12.67 2.49 1.90
N PRO A 34 -12.92 3.33 0.88
CA PRO A 34 -13.38 2.82 -0.40
C PRO A 34 -12.33 1.90 -1.01
N GLN A 35 -12.76 0.87 -1.73
CA GLN A 35 -11.86 -0.07 -2.41
C GLN A 35 -10.93 0.59 -3.43
N TRP A 36 -11.33 1.74 -3.94
CA TRP A 36 -10.54 2.58 -4.83
C TRP A 36 -9.50 3.44 -4.09
N GLY A 37 -9.53 3.52 -2.76
CA GLY A 37 -8.58 4.30 -1.96
C GLY A 37 -7.13 3.86 -2.13
N PRO A 38 -6.15 4.72 -1.79
CA PRO A 38 -4.74 4.43 -2.00
C PRO A 38 -4.24 3.36 -1.03
N TYR A 39 -3.56 2.34 -1.56
CA TYR A 39 -2.93 1.30 -0.73
C TYR A 39 -1.67 1.84 -0.03
N GLY A 40 -1.34 1.29 1.15
CA GLY A 40 -0.08 1.57 1.86
C GLY A 40 -0.09 2.82 2.76
N TYR A 41 -1.24 3.48 2.92
CA TYR A 41 -1.40 4.60 3.84
C TYR A 41 -2.13 4.17 5.12
N ASN A 42 -1.65 4.64 6.27
CA ASN A 42 -2.31 4.39 7.54
C ASN A 42 -3.65 5.12 7.61
N TYR A 43 -4.73 4.36 7.79
CA TYR A 43 -6.10 4.90 7.87
C TYR A 43 -6.28 5.94 8.98
N ASN A 44 -5.53 5.82 10.08
CA ASN A 44 -5.51 6.78 11.19
C ASN A 44 -5.10 8.20 10.78
N GLN A 45 -4.50 8.37 9.59
CA GLN A 45 -4.05 9.66 9.07
C GLN A 45 -4.98 10.21 7.98
N ALA A 46 -6.01 9.46 7.55
CA ALA A 46 -6.77 9.77 6.36
C ALA A 46 -8.20 10.24 6.66
N ARG A 47 -8.37 11.54 6.93
CA ARG A 47 -9.71 12.14 6.99
C ARG A 47 -10.28 12.37 5.59
N TYR A 48 -9.46 12.91 4.68
CA TYR A 48 -9.86 13.21 3.31
C TYR A 48 -8.88 12.64 2.29
N TYR A 49 -9.40 12.28 1.12
CA TYR A 49 -8.60 12.09 -0.09
C TYR A 49 -8.78 13.28 -1.01
N TYR A 50 -7.70 13.96 -1.37
CA TYR A 50 -7.71 14.96 -2.43
C TYR A 50 -7.36 14.30 -3.76
N LEU A 51 -8.18 14.56 -4.78
CA LEU A 51 -8.08 14.04 -6.15
C LEU A 51 -7.62 15.20 -7.06
N PRO A 52 -6.31 15.30 -7.37
CA PRO A 52 -5.77 16.45 -8.11
C PRO A 52 -6.33 16.59 -9.52
N GLU A 53 -6.61 15.46 -10.18
CA GLU A 53 -7.13 15.37 -11.56
C GLU A 53 -8.41 16.20 -11.74
N ILE A 54 -9.30 16.17 -10.75
CA ILE A 54 -10.62 16.83 -10.80
C ILE A 54 -10.83 17.90 -9.73
N ASN A 55 -9.80 18.19 -8.92
CA ASN A 55 -9.88 19.14 -7.82
C ASN A 55 -11.01 18.83 -6.82
N VAL A 56 -11.15 17.56 -6.44
CA VAL A 56 -12.21 17.08 -5.55
C VAL A 56 -11.61 16.54 -4.26
N TYR A 57 -12.31 16.72 -3.15
CA TYR A 57 -12.02 16.01 -1.90
C TYR A 57 -13.05 14.91 -1.68
N TYR A 58 -12.63 13.81 -1.10
CA TYR A 58 -13.51 12.74 -0.64
C TYR A 58 -13.34 12.57 0.86
N ASP A 59 -14.42 12.76 1.62
CA ASP A 59 -14.46 12.47 3.06
C ASP A 59 -14.61 10.95 3.24
N VAL A 60 -13.56 10.32 3.77
CA VAL A 60 -13.50 8.86 3.95
C VAL A 60 -14.54 8.39 4.97
N TYR A 61 -14.79 9.19 6.00
CA TYR A 61 -15.71 8.84 7.08
C TYR A 61 -17.17 9.00 6.63
N ASN A 62 -17.49 10.16 6.05
CA ASN A 62 -18.85 10.48 5.63
C ASN A 62 -19.22 9.87 4.26
N LYS A 63 -18.24 9.34 3.52
CA LYS A 63 -18.41 8.78 2.16
C LYS A 63 -19.03 9.80 1.20
N THR A 64 -18.54 11.04 1.24
CA THR A 64 -19.04 12.15 0.42
C THR A 64 -17.93 12.81 -0.37
N TYR A 65 -18.29 13.38 -1.52
CA TYR A 65 -17.44 14.19 -2.36
C TYR A 65 -17.69 15.66 -2.04
N ILE A 66 -16.62 16.44 -1.98
CA ILE A 66 -16.63 17.89 -1.77
C ILE A 66 -15.90 18.50 -2.94
N TYR A 67 -16.61 19.29 -3.74
CA TYR A 67 -16.10 19.89 -4.97
C TYR A 67 -16.59 21.32 -5.09
N GLN A 68 -15.92 22.09 -5.95
CA GLN A 68 -16.28 23.47 -6.20
C GLN A 68 -17.36 23.53 -7.29
N ASP A 69 -18.54 24.01 -6.92
CA ASP A 69 -19.60 24.38 -7.86
C ASP A 69 -19.69 25.91 -7.89
N ARG A 70 -19.34 26.50 -9.03
CA ARG A 70 -19.21 27.95 -9.21
C ARG A 70 -18.28 28.57 -8.16
N ARG A 71 -18.84 29.23 -7.13
CA ARG A 71 -18.10 29.93 -6.06
C ARG A 71 -18.25 29.26 -4.69
N SER A 72 -18.91 28.12 -4.63
CA SER A 72 -19.24 27.45 -3.37
C SER A 72 -18.73 26.02 -3.36
N TRP A 73 -18.35 25.55 -2.17
CA TRP A 73 -18.04 24.14 -1.95
C TRP A 73 -19.33 23.39 -1.66
N VAL A 74 -19.58 22.33 -2.43
CA VAL A 74 -20.78 21.51 -2.33
C VAL A 74 -20.39 20.09 -1.94
N THR A 75 -21.18 19.49 -1.06
CA THR A 75 -20.99 18.12 -0.57
C THR A 75 -22.07 17.20 -1.14
N THR A 76 -21.68 16.11 -1.80
CA THR A 76 -22.60 15.13 -2.41
C THR A 76 -22.17 13.69 -2.10
N ARG A 77 -23.12 12.75 -2.15
CA ARG A 77 -22.80 11.31 -1.95
C ARG A 77 -22.23 10.64 -3.19
N SER A 78 -22.55 11.15 -4.37
CA SER A 78 -22.05 10.68 -5.65
C SER A 78 -21.16 11.73 -6.28
N LEU A 79 -20.19 11.27 -7.07
CA LEU A 79 -19.35 12.16 -7.86
C LEU A 79 -20.21 12.77 -8.98
N PRO A 80 -20.20 14.10 -9.16
CA PRO A 80 -20.94 14.77 -10.23
C PRO A 80 -20.64 14.19 -11.62
N ARG A 81 -21.64 14.16 -12.50
CA ARG A 81 -21.53 13.59 -13.86
C ARG A 81 -20.41 14.22 -14.68
N GLN A 82 -20.11 15.50 -14.48
CA GLN A 82 -19.00 16.19 -15.15
C GLN A 82 -17.62 15.55 -14.89
N TYR A 83 -17.47 14.83 -13.78
CA TYR A 83 -16.24 14.10 -13.43
C TYR A 83 -16.36 12.60 -13.69
N GLY A 84 -17.43 12.13 -14.36
CA GLY A 84 -17.73 10.71 -14.53
C GLY A 84 -16.70 9.93 -15.35
N ASN A 85 -15.85 10.62 -16.12
CA ASN A 85 -14.79 9.99 -16.90
C ASN A 85 -13.57 9.60 -16.05
N VAL A 86 -13.46 10.10 -14.82
CA VAL A 86 -12.32 9.78 -13.95
C VAL A 86 -12.48 8.39 -13.36
N ASN A 87 -11.47 7.57 -13.60
CA ASN A 87 -11.39 6.26 -12.97
C ASN A 87 -10.83 6.40 -11.55
N LEU A 88 -11.72 6.34 -10.56
CA LEU A 88 -11.37 6.40 -9.15
C LEU A 88 -10.40 5.28 -8.72
N TYR A 89 -10.26 4.16 -9.43
CA TYR A 89 -9.29 3.13 -9.06
C TYR A 89 -7.86 3.48 -9.45
N ASN A 90 -7.68 4.35 -10.46
CA ASN A 90 -6.37 4.60 -11.04
C ASN A 90 -5.87 6.03 -10.80
N THR A 91 -6.75 7.02 -10.66
CA THR A 91 -6.34 8.42 -10.44
C THR A 91 -5.48 8.57 -9.17
N TYR A 92 -4.56 9.52 -9.11
CA TYR A 92 -3.78 9.73 -7.89
C TYR A 92 -4.64 10.29 -6.75
N LYS A 93 -4.47 9.78 -5.53
CA LYS A 93 -5.08 10.33 -4.31
C LYS A 93 -4.01 10.78 -3.35
N VAL A 94 -4.19 11.98 -2.84
CA VAL A 94 -3.40 12.52 -1.74
C VAL A 94 -4.19 12.38 -0.46
N VAL A 95 -3.58 11.78 0.57
CA VAL A 95 -4.17 11.73 1.90
C VAL A 95 -4.00 13.09 2.60
N ILE A 96 -5.10 13.72 3.00
CA ILE A 96 -5.11 15.01 3.68
C ILE A 96 -5.74 14.86 5.06
N ASN A 97 -4.99 15.29 6.10
CA ASN A 97 -5.42 15.28 7.49
C ASN A 97 -5.63 16.71 8.01
N ASN A 98 -6.62 17.40 7.46
CA ASN A 98 -7.05 18.72 7.88
C ASN A 98 -8.57 18.70 8.04
N ARG A 99 -9.14 19.46 8.98
CA ARG A 99 -10.59 19.49 9.25
C ARG A 99 -11.40 20.00 8.06
N ASN A 100 -10.92 21.03 7.36
CA ASN A 100 -11.61 21.68 6.24
C ASN A 100 -10.63 21.95 5.08
N PRO A 101 -10.13 20.91 4.40
CA PRO A 101 -9.02 21.02 3.44
C PRO A 101 -9.34 21.89 2.22
N TRP A 102 -10.61 22.06 1.88
CA TRP A 102 -11.04 22.92 0.78
C TRP A 102 -10.78 24.42 1.02
N ARG A 103 -10.58 24.84 2.28
CA ARG A 103 -10.17 26.23 2.58
C ARG A 103 -8.77 26.54 2.05
N ASP A 104 -7.90 25.52 2.00
CA ASP A 104 -6.52 25.62 1.51
C ASP A 104 -6.40 25.08 0.06
N ASN A 105 -7.49 25.10 -0.70
CA ASN A 105 -7.51 24.44 -2.01
C ASN A 105 -6.48 24.97 -3.00
N ALA A 106 -6.21 26.28 -3.01
CA ALA A 106 -5.17 26.86 -3.85
C ALA A 106 -3.79 26.25 -3.56
N VAL A 107 -3.48 25.99 -2.29
CA VAL A 107 -2.23 25.34 -1.85
C VAL A 107 -2.19 23.89 -2.33
N HIS A 108 -3.29 23.15 -2.19
CA HIS A 108 -3.36 21.76 -2.66
C HIS A 108 -3.24 21.65 -4.18
N GLN A 109 -3.92 22.52 -4.93
CA GLN A 109 -3.80 22.57 -6.39
C GLN A 109 -2.37 22.83 -6.82
N ASN A 110 -1.71 23.83 -6.23
CA ASN A 110 -0.32 24.15 -6.56
C ASN A 110 0.61 22.97 -6.23
N ARG A 111 0.55 22.47 -4.99
CA ARG A 111 1.44 21.42 -4.47
C ARG A 111 1.30 20.09 -5.19
N TYR A 112 0.09 19.72 -5.60
CA TYR A 112 -0.21 18.40 -6.16
C TYR A 112 -0.56 18.42 -7.65
N SER A 113 -0.40 19.56 -8.32
CA SER A 113 -0.64 19.74 -9.76
C SER A 113 0.04 18.68 -10.63
N ARG A 114 1.27 18.29 -10.29
CA ARG A 114 2.06 17.27 -11.02
C ARG A 114 1.42 15.87 -11.03
N TYR A 115 0.50 15.58 -10.10
CA TYR A 115 -0.14 14.27 -9.98
C TYR A 115 -1.49 14.19 -10.71
N ARG A 116 -1.89 15.23 -11.44
CA ARG A 116 -3.17 15.27 -12.16
C ARG A 116 -3.35 14.13 -13.17
N ASN A 117 -2.26 13.68 -13.76
CA ASN A 117 -2.24 12.60 -14.75
C ASN A 117 -1.44 11.39 -14.25
N ASP A 118 -1.24 11.28 -12.93
CA ASP A 118 -0.55 10.14 -12.35
C ASP A 118 -1.58 9.02 -12.10
N HIS A 119 -1.39 7.91 -12.81
CA HIS A 119 -2.22 6.72 -12.70
C HIS A 119 -1.46 5.49 -12.18
N THR A 120 -0.30 5.71 -11.56
CA THR A 120 0.60 4.64 -11.10
C THR A 120 0.27 4.16 -9.68
N GLN A 121 -0.47 4.96 -8.91
CA GLN A 121 -0.83 4.63 -7.54
C GLN A 121 -1.75 3.40 -7.47
N VAL A 122 -1.37 2.42 -6.66
CA VAL A 122 -2.13 1.17 -6.52
C VAL A 122 -3.30 1.37 -5.55
N SER A 123 -4.50 0.97 -5.96
CA SER A 123 -5.68 0.96 -5.09
C SER A 123 -5.68 -0.25 -4.14
N ILE A 124 -6.43 -0.14 -3.03
CA ILE A 124 -6.63 -1.25 -2.08
C ILE A 124 -7.14 -2.52 -2.79
N ARG A 125 -8.11 -2.36 -3.69
CA ARG A 125 -8.66 -3.47 -4.48
C ARG A 125 -7.60 -4.15 -5.32
N ASP A 126 -6.86 -3.37 -6.10
CA ASP A 126 -5.92 -3.92 -7.07
C ASP A 126 -4.73 -4.57 -6.36
N TYR A 127 -4.32 -4.01 -5.21
CA TYR A 127 -3.35 -4.66 -4.34
C TYR A 127 -3.86 -6.02 -3.85
N ALA A 128 -5.09 -6.07 -3.31
CA ALA A 128 -5.69 -7.31 -2.81
C ALA A 128 -5.80 -8.37 -3.92
N TYR A 129 -6.19 -7.97 -5.13
CA TYR A 129 -6.29 -8.85 -6.30
C TYR A 129 -4.91 -9.41 -6.70
N ARG A 130 -3.90 -8.55 -6.86
CA ARG A 130 -2.52 -8.96 -7.20
C ARG A 130 -1.94 -9.92 -6.17
N ASN A 131 -2.14 -9.63 -4.88
CA ASN A 131 -1.64 -10.47 -3.80
C ASN A 131 -2.32 -11.85 -3.77
N ASN A 132 -3.62 -11.91 -4.06
CA ASN A 132 -4.33 -13.18 -4.14
C ASN A 132 -3.88 -14.05 -5.31
N ASN A 133 -3.62 -13.46 -6.48
CA ASN A 133 -3.07 -14.21 -7.62
C ASN A 133 -1.69 -14.77 -7.31
N ASN A 134 -0.78 -13.96 -6.75
CA ASN A 134 0.55 -14.41 -6.34
C ASN A 134 0.51 -15.59 -5.35
N ARG A 135 -0.50 -15.65 -4.48
CA ARG A 135 -0.71 -16.77 -3.54
C ARG A 135 -1.18 -18.03 -4.26
N LYS A 136 -2.08 -17.90 -5.24
CA LYS A 136 -2.55 -19.03 -6.05
C LYS A 136 -1.40 -19.63 -6.85
N ASP A 137 -0.58 -18.80 -7.49
CA ASP A 137 0.56 -19.25 -8.29
C ASP A 137 1.59 -20.01 -7.43
N LYS A 138 1.90 -19.51 -6.23
CA LYS A 138 2.80 -20.23 -5.31
C LYS A 138 2.25 -21.58 -4.86
N ASN A 139 0.92 -21.71 -4.74
CA ASN A 139 0.28 -22.96 -4.36
C ASN A 139 0.21 -23.95 -5.54
N SER A 140 0.07 -23.49 -6.78
CA SER A 140 0.10 -24.39 -7.94
C SER A 140 1.49 -25.01 -8.14
N TYR A 141 2.56 -24.21 -8.06
CA TYR A 141 3.94 -24.73 -8.16
C TYR A 141 4.30 -25.76 -7.08
N ARG A 142 3.71 -25.68 -5.88
CA ARG A 142 3.96 -26.64 -4.79
C ARG A 142 3.22 -27.97 -4.94
N ASN A 143 2.11 -27.97 -5.69
CA ASN A 143 1.24 -29.13 -5.84
C ASN A 143 1.40 -29.83 -7.19
N ASP A 144 2.37 -29.40 -8.02
CA ASP A 144 2.70 -30.09 -9.27
C ASP A 144 3.46 -31.40 -8.98
N PRO A 145 2.87 -32.57 -9.27
CA PRO A 145 3.52 -33.86 -9.05
C PRO A 145 4.80 -34.04 -9.87
N HIS A 146 4.97 -33.33 -11.00
CA HIS A 146 6.13 -33.49 -11.90
C HIS A 146 7.43 -32.90 -11.37
N ASN A 147 7.42 -32.12 -10.28
CA ASN A 147 8.63 -31.45 -9.77
C ASN A 147 9.29 -32.19 -8.59
N ARG A 148 8.71 -33.29 -8.09
CA ARG A 148 9.35 -34.10 -7.03
C ARG A 148 10.50 -34.95 -7.57
N ASP A 149 10.47 -35.30 -8.85
CA ASP A 149 11.45 -36.22 -9.43
C ASP A 149 12.83 -35.56 -9.60
N TYR A 150 12.90 -34.25 -9.82
CA TYR A 150 14.17 -33.53 -9.96
C TYR A 150 14.86 -33.19 -8.63
N ALA A 151 14.16 -33.30 -7.50
CA ALA A 151 14.73 -32.98 -6.19
C ALA A 151 15.56 -34.14 -5.61
N HIS A 152 15.32 -35.39 -6.04
CA HIS A 152 16.03 -36.57 -5.54
C HIS A 152 17.40 -36.80 -6.19
N ASP A 153 17.66 -36.22 -7.37
CA ASP A 153 18.91 -36.48 -8.10
C ASP A 153 20.11 -35.65 -7.63
N ARG A 154 19.89 -34.60 -6.83
CA ARG A 154 20.99 -33.72 -6.38
C ARG A 154 21.77 -34.23 -5.16
N ASP A 155 21.21 -35.16 -4.39
CA ASP A 155 21.88 -35.68 -3.20
C ASP A 155 22.92 -36.78 -3.52
N ASN A 156 22.84 -37.40 -4.71
CA ASN A 156 23.72 -38.51 -5.07
C ASN A 156 25.05 -38.08 -5.74
N ARG A 157 25.29 -36.77 -5.93
CA ARG A 157 26.53 -36.25 -6.55
C ARG A 157 27.57 -35.72 -5.56
N ARG A 158 27.36 -35.87 -4.25
CA ARG A 158 28.31 -35.43 -3.20
C ARG A 158 29.08 -36.57 -2.52
N ARG A 159 29.09 -37.77 -3.12
CA ARG A 159 29.81 -38.93 -2.61
C ARG A 159 30.71 -39.55 -3.67
N TYR A 160 31.66 -38.79 -4.20
CA TYR A 160 32.93 -39.29 -4.73
C TYR A 160 33.97 -38.17 -4.61
#